data_AF-A0A349DB65-F1
#
_entry.id   AF-A0A349DB65-F1
#
_cell.length_a   1.000
_cell.length_b   1.000
_cell.length_c   1.000
_cell.angle_alpha   90.00
_cell.angle_beta   90.00
_cell.angle_gamma   90.00
#
_symmetry.space_group_name_H-M   'P 1'
#
loop_
_entity.id
_entity.type
_entity.pdbx_description
1 polymer ?
#
loop_
_entity_poly.entity_id
_entity_poly.type
_entity_poly.pdbx_seq_one_letter_code
_entity_poly.pdbx_strand_id
1 'polypeptide(L)'
;PNYILNCGLGILILIGAGVFVLIKSSWLLGGITNIFGSDNFVCVIASALICLIASMNDMSAPSISLEGKNIWIAQSLPVTSWQAIKAKRNCHLLLTCVPTLICSVCAVIALKPTVLGAVMMIAMPLVFVLFFSMIGLALNLKYPNLKWTNEITPIKQSMSVFVSMFGGWIYSILIMFAYYPLSGIISSEIYLIGAAAVTGLLCLALHSWLKKKGTKIFAEL
;
A
#
# COMPACT_ATOMS: atom_id res chain seq x y z
N PRO A 1 -15.25 0.51 15.81
CA PRO A 1 -14.69 1.88 15.56
C PRO A 1 -13.16 1.92 15.41
N ASN A 2 -12.42 1.31 16.34
CA ASN A 2 -10.94 1.35 16.36
C ASN A 2 -10.28 0.75 15.11
N TYR A 3 -10.91 -0.21 14.46
CA TYR A 3 -10.40 -0.81 13.23
C TYR A 3 -10.29 0.19 12.08
N ILE A 4 -11.37 0.91 11.77
CA ILE A 4 -11.39 1.93 10.71
C ILE A 4 -10.45 3.09 11.06
N LEU A 5 -10.41 3.49 12.33
CA LEU A 5 -9.56 4.61 12.77
C LEU A 5 -8.05 4.30 12.72
N ASN A 6 -7.62 3.03 12.88
CA ASN A 6 -6.19 2.72 12.83
C ASN A 6 -5.75 2.15 11.48
N CYS A 7 -6.60 1.34 10.84
CA CYS A 7 -6.27 0.70 9.57
C CYS A 7 -6.80 1.47 8.35
N GLY A 8 -7.61 2.51 8.54
CA GLY A 8 -8.22 3.30 7.46
C GLY A 8 -8.04 4.81 7.59
N LEU A 9 -7.31 5.32 8.59
CA LEU A 9 -7.06 6.76 8.71
C LEU A 9 -6.31 7.34 7.50
N GLY A 10 -5.43 6.53 6.88
CA GLY A 10 -4.73 6.90 5.66
C GLY A 10 -5.68 7.24 4.51
N ILE A 11 -6.93 6.75 4.50
CA ILE A 11 -7.96 7.14 3.53
C ILE A 11 -8.27 8.64 3.64
N LEU A 12 -8.52 9.13 4.86
CA LEU A 12 -8.80 10.54 5.11
C LEU A 12 -7.56 11.40 4.81
N ILE A 13 -6.38 10.91 5.19
CA ILE A 13 -5.11 11.61 4.93
C ILE A 13 -4.83 11.69 3.42
N LEU A 14 -5.12 10.65 2.63
CA LEU A 14 -4.97 10.67 1.16
C LEU A 14 -5.88 11.71 0.51
N ILE A 15 -7.14 11.79 0.96
CA ILE A 15 -8.07 12.82 0.45
C ILE A 15 -7.56 14.21 0.81
N GLY A 16 -7.18 14.43 2.08
CA GLY A 16 -6.62 15.69 2.54
C GLY A 16 -5.32 16.08 1.82
N ALA A 17 -4.43 15.12 1.58
CA ALA A 17 -3.19 15.30 0.83
C ALA A 17 -3.46 15.70 -0.62
N GLY A 18 -4.44 15.07 -1.28
CA GLY A 18 -4.87 15.46 -2.62
C GLY A 18 -5.33 16.92 -2.69
N VAL A 19 -6.16 17.37 -1.74
CA VAL A 19 -6.60 18.77 -1.65
C VAL A 19 -5.42 19.70 -1.34
N PHE A 20 -4.55 19.32 -0.42
CA PHE A 20 -3.37 20.10 -0.06
C PHE A 20 -2.45 20.32 -1.27
N VAL A 21 -2.18 19.27 -2.04
CA VAL A 21 -1.34 19.33 -3.25
C VAL A 21 -1.96 20.26 -4.30
N LEU A 22 -3.29 20.29 -4.45
CA LEU A 22 -3.96 21.22 -5.36
C LEU A 22 -3.79 22.69 -4.95
N ILE A 23 -3.83 22.99 -3.65
CA ILE A 23 -3.73 24.38 -3.15
C ILE A 23 -2.27 24.85 -3.07
N LYS A 24 -1.35 23.96 -2.72
CA LYS A 24 0.05 24.28 -2.40
C LYS A 24 1.05 23.64 -3.37
N SER A 25 0.65 23.42 -4.63
CA SER A 25 1.50 22.80 -5.65
C SER A 25 2.82 23.53 -5.88
N SER A 26 2.80 24.87 -5.95
CA SER A 26 3.99 25.69 -6.14
C SER A 26 4.97 25.58 -4.97
N TRP A 27 4.45 25.53 -3.74
CA TRP A 27 5.27 25.31 -2.54
C TRP A 27 5.89 23.91 -2.55
N LEU A 28 5.13 22.90 -2.95
CA LEU A 28 5.62 21.51 -3.01
C LEU A 28 6.68 21.33 -4.11
N LEU A 29 6.46 21.88 -5.30
CA LEU A 29 7.45 21.91 -6.37
C LEU A 29 8.72 22.64 -5.92
N GLY A 30 8.58 23.85 -5.36
CA GLY A 30 9.71 24.63 -4.84
C GLY A 30 10.47 23.91 -3.73
N GLY A 31 9.78 23.19 -2.85
CA GLY A 31 10.42 22.38 -1.80
C GLY A 31 11.23 21.22 -2.37
N ILE A 32 10.67 20.51 -3.35
CA ILE A 32 11.35 19.40 -4.04
C ILE A 32 12.59 19.91 -4.76
N THR A 33 12.48 20.97 -5.55
CA THR A 33 13.59 21.50 -6.34
C THR A 33 14.69 22.08 -5.45
N ASN A 34 14.34 22.72 -4.33
CA ASN A 34 15.33 23.29 -3.42
C ASN A 34 16.11 22.19 -2.67
N ILE A 35 15.46 21.08 -2.29
CA ILE A 35 16.12 19.98 -1.57
C ILE A 35 16.96 19.12 -2.53
N PHE A 36 16.42 18.78 -3.70
CA PHE A 36 17.02 17.80 -4.61
C PHE A 36 17.73 18.44 -5.82
N GLY A 37 17.65 19.76 -5.97
CA GLY A 37 18.34 20.52 -7.02
C GLY A 37 17.81 20.28 -8.44
N SER A 38 16.72 19.54 -8.63
CA SER A 38 16.22 19.16 -9.96
C SER A 38 14.72 18.84 -9.98
N ASP A 39 14.05 19.27 -11.04
CA ASP A 39 12.65 18.92 -11.35
C ASP A 39 12.46 17.42 -11.65
N ASN A 40 13.53 16.70 -11.99
CA ASN A 40 13.48 15.26 -12.28
C ASN A 40 12.98 14.44 -11.08
N PHE A 41 13.08 14.95 -9.86
CA PHE A 41 12.63 14.21 -8.67
C PHE A 41 11.12 14.31 -8.42
N VAL A 42 10.41 15.22 -9.09
CA VAL A 42 9.00 15.54 -8.79
C VAL A 42 8.11 14.30 -8.88
N CYS A 43 8.18 13.55 -9.98
CA CYS A 43 7.36 12.34 -10.17
C CYS A 43 7.68 11.25 -9.14
N VAL A 44 8.96 11.04 -8.83
CA VAL A 44 9.40 10.00 -7.88
C VAL A 44 8.96 10.34 -6.47
N ILE A 45 9.20 11.58 -6.03
CA ILE A 45 8.85 12.03 -4.68
C ILE A 45 7.34 12.05 -4.50
N ALA A 46 6.59 12.59 -5.46
CA ALA A 46 5.13 12.60 -5.39
C ALA A 46 4.57 11.18 -5.28
N SER A 47 5.06 10.24 -6.11
CA SER A 47 4.65 8.83 -6.04
C SER A 47 5.02 8.20 -4.69
N ALA A 48 6.25 8.43 -4.21
CA ALA A 48 6.73 7.89 -2.93
C ALA A 48 5.96 8.43 -1.73
N LEU A 49 5.62 9.72 -1.72
CA LEU A 49 4.79 10.33 -0.67
C LEU A 49 3.38 9.74 -0.66
N ILE A 50 2.77 9.54 -1.84
CA ILE A 50 1.46 8.90 -1.94
C ILE A 50 1.54 7.45 -1.43
N CYS A 51 2.58 6.69 -1.79
CA CYS A 51 2.82 5.34 -1.27
C CYS A 51 2.97 5.32 0.25
N LEU A 52 3.72 6.28 0.81
CA LEU A 52 3.97 6.39 2.26
C LEU A 52 2.66 6.63 3.02
N ILE A 53 1.80 7.52 2.52
CA ILE A 53 0.49 7.76 3.13
C ILE A 53 -0.41 6.52 2.95
N ALA A 54 -0.39 5.91 1.76
CA ALA A 54 -1.19 4.72 1.47
C ALA A 54 -0.80 3.53 2.35
N SER A 55 0.46 3.41 2.76
CA SER A 55 0.90 2.33 3.64
C SER A 55 0.41 2.46 5.09
N MET A 56 -0.18 3.60 5.46
CA MET A 56 -0.88 3.73 6.74
C MET A 56 -2.23 3.00 6.73
N ASN A 57 -2.68 2.52 5.57
CA ASN A 57 -3.91 1.75 5.44
C ASN A 57 -3.62 0.24 5.54
N ASP A 58 -3.52 -0.31 6.74
CA ASP A 58 -3.17 -1.73 6.95
C ASP A 58 -4.37 -2.66 7.18
N MET A 59 -5.50 -2.46 6.50
CA MET A 59 -6.71 -3.30 6.70
C MET A 59 -6.51 -4.79 6.43
N SER A 60 -5.55 -5.15 5.58
CA SER A 60 -5.32 -6.55 5.22
C SER A 60 -4.51 -7.27 6.31
N ALA A 61 -3.64 -6.54 7.02
CA ALA A 61 -2.67 -7.06 7.97
C ALA A 61 -3.24 -7.62 9.28
N PRO A 62 -4.41 -7.20 9.81
CA PRO A 62 -5.09 -7.83 10.94
C PRO A 62 -6.32 -8.67 10.51
N SER A 63 -6.69 -8.67 9.22
CA SER A 63 -8.00 -9.14 8.73
C SER A 63 -8.35 -10.62 9.02
N ILE A 64 -7.37 -11.51 9.15
CA ILE A 64 -7.61 -12.93 9.47
C ILE A 64 -7.62 -13.13 10.98
N SER A 65 -6.67 -12.52 11.68
CA SER A 65 -6.63 -12.49 13.15
C SER A 65 -7.93 -11.93 13.74
N LEU A 66 -8.57 -10.95 13.09
CA LEU A 66 -9.86 -10.38 13.50
C LEU A 66 -11.03 -11.37 13.48
N GLU A 67 -10.94 -12.48 12.73
CA GLU A 67 -11.95 -13.54 12.81
C GLU A 67 -11.91 -14.26 14.16
N GLY A 68 -10.75 -14.28 14.82
CA GLY A 68 -10.59 -14.81 16.17
C GLY A 68 -11.11 -16.24 16.31
N LYS A 69 -11.93 -16.47 17.34
CA LYS A 69 -12.58 -17.76 17.61
C LYS A 69 -13.65 -18.14 16.60
N ASN A 70 -14.08 -17.21 15.74
CA ASN A 70 -15.16 -17.42 14.76
C ASN A 70 -14.63 -17.80 13.37
N ILE A 71 -13.31 -18.02 13.22
CA ILE A 71 -12.71 -18.41 11.94
C ILE A 71 -13.33 -19.68 11.32
N TRP A 72 -13.81 -20.60 12.17
CA TRP A 72 -14.50 -21.83 11.74
C TRP A 72 -15.80 -21.53 10.95
N ILE A 73 -16.44 -20.38 11.17
CA ILE A 73 -17.62 -19.97 10.40
C ILE A 73 -17.21 -19.73 8.95
N ALA A 74 -16.10 -19.02 8.72
CA ALA A 74 -15.58 -18.81 7.37
C ALA A 74 -15.11 -20.10 6.69
N GLN A 75 -14.66 -21.10 7.46
CA GLN A 75 -14.20 -22.40 6.96
C GLN A 75 -15.33 -23.41 6.70
N SER A 76 -16.44 -23.31 7.43
CA SER A 76 -17.60 -24.21 7.27
C SER A 76 -18.53 -23.80 6.13
N LEU A 77 -18.41 -22.56 5.64
CA LEU A 77 -19.13 -22.11 4.45
C LEU A 77 -18.66 -22.88 3.20
N PRO A 78 -19.55 -23.10 2.21
CA PRO A 78 -19.22 -23.79 0.95
C PRO A 78 -18.41 -22.88 0.00
N VAL A 79 -17.36 -22.25 0.53
CA VAL A 79 -16.44 -21.37 -0.18
C VAL A 79 -15.03 -21.91 -0.05
N THR A 80 -14.24 -21.75 -1.10
CA THR A 80 -12.82 -22.13 -1.06
C THR A 80 -12.03 -21.17 -0.18
N SER A 81 -10.99 -21.66 0.52
CA SER A 81 -10.07 -20.80 1.29
C SER A 81 -9.50 -19.65 0.45
N TRP A 82 -9.34 -19.87 -0.85
CA TRP A 82 -8.91 -18.84 -1.79
C TRP A 82 -9.93 -17.71 -1.93
N GLN A 83 -11.22 -18.02 -2.00
CA GLN A 83 -12.28 -17.01 -2.07
C GLN A 83 -12.30 -16.15 -0.80
N ALA A 84 -12.13 -16.75 0.38
CA ALA A 84 -12.05 -16.01 1.64
C ALA A 84 -10.84 -15.04 1.67
N ILE A 85 -9.65 -15.52 1.33
CA ILE A 85 -8.43 -14.69 1.25
C ILE A 85 -8.59 -13.58 0.19
N LYS A 86 -9.12 -13.93 -0.99
CA LYS A 86 -9.36 -12.99 -2.09
C LYS A 86 -10.35 -11.90 -1.69
N ALA A 87 -11.42 -12.23 -0.97
CA ALA A 87 -12.40 -11.27 -0.49
C ALA A 87 -11.77 -10.26 0.48
N LYS A 88 -10.97 -10.73 1.44
CA LYS A 88 -10.24 -9.86 2.38
C LYS A 88 -9.28 -8.90 1.67
N ARG A 89 -8.52 -9.41 0.70
CA ARG A 89 -7.64 -8.58 -0.14
C ARG A 89 -8.44 -7.54 -0.92
N ASN A 90 -9.52 -7.96 -1.58
CA ASN A 90 -10.33 -7.07 -2.41
C ASN A 90 -11.00 -5.97 -1.58
N CYS A 91 -11.38 -6.24 -0.33
CA CYS A 91 -11.90 -5.23 0.58
C CYS A 91 -10.86 -4.13 0.85
N HIS A 92 -9.62 -4.51 1.16
CA HIS A 92 -8.51 -3.55 1.29
C HIS A 92 -8.31 -2.75 -0.01
N LEU A 93 -8.25 -3.42 -1.17
CA LEU A 93 -8.04 -2.75 -2.45
C LEU A 93 -9.15 -1.74 -2.74
N LEU A 94 -10.41 -2.09 -2.50
CA LEU A 94 -11.53 -1.20 -2.76
C LEU A 94 -11.46 0.06 -1.89
N LEU A 95 -11.13 -0.10 -0.62
CA LEU A 95 -11.08 1.00 0.35
C LEU A 95 -9.82 1.87 0.22
N THR A 96 -8.68 1.30 -0.18
CA THR A 96 -7.40 2.02 -0.31
C THR A 96 -7.17 2.56 -1.72
N CYS A 97 -7.48 1.80 -2.78
CA CYS A 97 -7.19 2.23 -4.15
C CYS A 97 -8.01 3.46 -4.56
N VAL A 98 -9.28 3.57 -4.14
CA VAL A 98 -10.12 4.71 -4.53
C VAL A 98 -9.55 6.05 -4.02
N PRO A 99 -9.23 6.20 -2.71
CA PRO A 99 -8.56 7.40 -2.20
C PRO A 99 -7.17 7.62 -2.82
N THR A 100 -6.38 6.56 -3.03
CA THR A 100 -5.07 6.68 -3.67
C THR A 100 -5.19 7.20 -5.10
N LEU A 101 -6.16 6.72 -5.88
CA LEU A 101 -6.45 7.23 -7.23
C LEU A 101 -6.80 8.70 -7.21
N ILE A 102 -7.70 9.11 -6.32
CA ILE A 102 -8.11 10.51 -6.19
C ILE A 102 -6.88 11.37 -5.86
N CYS A 103 -6.07 10.95 -4.89
CA CYS A 103 -4.85 11.66 -4.51
C CYS A 103 -3.84 11.75 -5.67
N SER A 104 -3.60 10.65 -6.39
CA SER A 104 -2.71 10.63 -7.55
C SER A 104 -3.22 11.52 -8.68
N VAL A 105 -4.52 11.51 -8.99
CA VAL A 105 -5.11 12.39 -10.01
C VAL A 105 -4.97 13.85 -9.62
N CYS A 106 -5.26 14.20 -8.36
CA CYS A 106 -5.03 15.55 -7.83
C CYS A 106 -3.56 15.97 -7.99
N ALA A 107 -2.61 15.08 -7.66
CA ALA A 107 -1.19 15.35 -7.81
C ALA A 107 -0.78 15.56 -9.28
N VAL A 108 -1.31 14.77 -10.22
CA VAL A 108 -1.07 14.94 -11.66
C VAL A 108 -1.58 16.30 -12.15
N ILE A 109 -2.80 16.68 -11.76
CA ILE A 109 -3.39 17.98 -12.15
C ILE A 109 -2.55 19.15 -11.61
N ALA A 110 -2.08 19.02 -10.36
CA ALA A 110 -1.37 20.09 -9.68
C ALA A 110 0.09 20.25 -10.13
N LEU A 111 0.79 19.13 -10.34
CA LEU A 111 2.22 19.09 -10.65
C LEU A 111 2.53 19.08 -12.15
N LYS A 112 1.51 18.80 -12.99
CA LYS A 112 1.60 18.83 -14.46
C LYS A 112 2.85 18.11 -15.03
N PRO A 113 3.06 16.82 -14.67
CA PRO A 113 4.19 16.06 -15.19
C PRO A 113 4.02 15.76 -16.69
N THR A 114 5.04 15.15 -17.29
CA THR A 114 4.94 14.54 -18.63
C THR A 114 3.82 13.49 -18.66
N VAL A 115 3.32 13.15 -19.86
CA VAL A 115 2.26 12.12 -20.01
C VAL A 115 2.70 10.80 -19.38
N LEU A 116 3.96 10.40 -19.58
CA LEU A 116 4.50 9.18 -18.99
C LEU A 116 4.65 9.30 -17.47
N GLY A 117 5.09 10.46 -16.96
CA GLY A 117 5.15 10.75 -15.52
C GLY A 117 3.76 10.69 -14.87
N ALA A 118 2.74 11.23 -15.52
CA ALA A 118 1.35 11.17 -15.05
C ALA A 118 0.85 9.73 -14.90
N VAL A 119 1.11 8.89 -15.91
CA VAL A 119 0.74 7.47 -15.85
C VAL A 119 1.48 6.77 -14.70
N MET A 120 2.78 7.02 -14.53
CA MET A 120 3.56 6.38 -13.46
C MET A 120 3.19 6.87 -12.06
N MET A 121 2.83 8.14 -11.89
CA MET A 121 2.33 8.71 -10.62
C MET A 121 1.00 8.10 -10.17
N ILE A 122 0.27 7.47 -11.09
CA ILE A 122 -0.95 6.70 -10.78
C ILE A 122 -0.61 5.21 -10.63
N ALA A 123 0.11 4.65 -11.59
CA ALA A 123 0.40 3.22 -11.65
C ALA A 123 1.24 2.74 -10.46
N MET A 124 2.28 3.48 -10.08
CA MET A 124 3.20 3.04 -9.03
C MET A 124 2.51 2.95 -7.65
N PRO A 125 1.77 3.98 -7.17
CA PRO A 125 0.99 3.85 -5.94
C PRO A 125 -0.04 2.73 -5.94
N LEU A 126 -0.69 2.45 -7.08
CA LEU A 126 -1.64 1.33 -7.19
C LEU A 126 -0.97 -0.04 -7.04
N VAL A 127 0.15 -0.24 -7.73
CA VAL A 127 0.93 -1.49 -7.62
C VAL A 127 1.49 -1.65 -6.20
N PHE A 128 1.91 -0.55 -5.56
CA PHE A 128 2.32 -0.53 -4.16
C PHE A 128 1.19 -0.95 -3.20
N VAL A 129 -0.01 -0.38 -3.34
CA VAL A 129 -1.18 -0.76 -2.52
C VAL A 129 -1.51 -2.24 -2.72
N LEU A 130 -1.46 -2.73 -3.95
CA LEU A 130 -1.66 -4.15 -4.24
C LEU A 130 -0.62 -5.03 -3.53
N PHE A 131 0.66 -4.65 -3.61
CA PHE A 131 1.76 -5.38 -3.00
C PHE A 131 1.61 -5.46 -1.47
N PHE A 132 1.43 -4.32 -0.81
CA PHE A 132 1.30 -4.27 0.65
C PHE A 132 0.01 -4.92 1.15
N SER A 133 -1.08 -4.88 0.37
CA SER A 133 -2.28 -5.65 0.69
C SER A 133 -2.00 -7.16 0.79
N MET A 134 -1.16 -7.70 -0.10
CA MET A 134 -0.79 -9.12 -0.13
C MET A 134 0.25 -9.47 0.94
N ILE A 135 1.22 -8.59 1.20
CA ILE A 135 2.19 -8.76 2.30
C ILE A 135 1.47 -8.83 3.64
N GLY A 136 0.57 -7.87 3.92
CA GLY A 136 -0.19 -7.86 5.18
C GLY A 136 -0.99 -9.15 5.39
N LEU A 137 -1.63 -9.67 4.33
CA LEU A 137 -2.32 -10.97 4.40
C LEU A 137 -1.37 -12.14 4.62
N ALA A 138 -0.25 -12.17 3.93
CA ALA A 138 0.73 -13.24 4.07
C ALA A 138 1.33 -13.28 5.48
N LEU A 139 1.62 -12.11 6.06
CA LEU A 139 2.10 -11.96 7.43
C LEU A 139 1.05 -12.40 8.44
N ASN A 140 -0.22 -12.02 8.25
CA ASN A 140 -1.30 -12.45 9.13
C ASN A 140 -1.52 -13.96 9.08
N LEU A 141 -1.49 -14.57 7.89
CA LEU A 141 -1.57 -16.02 7.74
C LEU A 141 -0.43 -16.75 8.45
N LYS A 142 0.79 -16.20 8.40
CA LYS A 142 1.97 -16.83 8.99
C LYS A 142 2.04 -16.67 10.51
N TYR A 143 1.55 -15.54 11.04
CA TYR A 143 1.54 -15.23 12.46
C TYR A 143 0.14 -14.78 12.91
N PRO A 144 -0.88 -15.66 12.84
CA PRO A 144 -2.23 -15.30 13.18
C PRO A 144 -2.40 -15.23 14.70
N ASN A 145 -3.09 -14.20 15.17
CA ASN A 145 -3.53 -14.12 16.55
C ASN A 145 -5.05 -14.34 16.60
N LEU A 146 -5.49 -15.57 16.92
CA LEU A 146 -6.91 -15.93 16.97
C LEU A 146 -7.49 -15.98 18.39
N LYS A 147 -6.63 -15.95 19.41
CA LYS A 147 -7.01 -16.11 20.83
C LYS A 147 -7.11 -14.78 21.58
N TRP A 148 -7.19 -13.66 20.87
CA TRP A 148 -7.29 -12.35 21.50
C TRP A 148 -8.57 -12.22 22.33
N THR A 149 -8.46 -11.51 23.45
CA THR A 149 -9.58 -11.15 24.34
C THR A 149 -10.02 -9.70 24.13
N ASN A 150 -9.15 -8.88 23.52
CA ASN A 150 -9.42 -7.50 23.15
C ASN A 150 -9.16 -7.32 21.64
N GLU A 151 -10.13 -6.77 20.91
CA GLU A 151 -10.06 -6.49 19.47
C GLU A 151 -8.90 -5.54 19.11
N ILE A 152 -8.42 -4.73 20.06
CA ILE A 152 -7.30 -3.82 19.85
C ILE A 152 -5.99 -4.58 19.64
N THR A 153 -5.82 -5.74 20.25
CA THR A 153 -4.58 -6.53 20.18
C THR A 153 -4.20 -6.91 18.75
N PRO A 154 -5.07 -7.56 17.94
CA PRO A 154 -4.75 -7.85 16.54
C PRO A 154 -4.62 -6.58 15.67
N ILE A 155 -5.27 -5.47 16.04
CA ILE A 155 -5.27 -4.22 15.26
C ILE A 155 -4.00 -3.38 15.48
N LYS A 156 -3.57 -3.20 16.74
CA LYS A 156 -2.46 -2.28 17.10
C LYS A 156 -1.19 -2.97 17.55
N GLN A 157 -1.30 -4.15 18.17
CA GLN A 157 -0.18 -4.86 18.79
C GLN A 157 0.24 -6.11 17.99
N SER A 158 -0.28 -6.26 16.78
CA SER A 158 0.07 -7.36 15.90
C SER A 158 1.39 -7.08 15.18
N MET A 159 2.30 -8.06 15.22
CA MET A 159 3.53 -8.04 14.43
C MET A 159 3.24 -7.92 12.92
N SER A 160 2.13 -8.48 12.45
CA SER A 160 1.73 -8.36 11.04
C SER A 160 1.46 -6.91 10.64
N VAL A 161 0.73 -6.16 11.50
CA VAL A 161 0.43 -4.74 11.26
C VAL A 161 1.70 -3.90 11.36
N PHE A 162 2.51 -4.14 12.40
CA PHE A 162 3.78 -3.43 12.57
C PHE A 162 4.70 -3.58 11.36
N VAL A 163 4.93 -4.82 10.91
CA VAL A 163 5.82 -5.09 9.78
C VAL A 163 5.23 -4.58 8.46
N SER A 164 3.91 -4.64 8.26
CA SER A 164 3.25 -4.08 7.07
C SER A 164 3.42 -2.56 6.99
N MET A 165 3.13 -1.86 8.09
CA MET A 165 3.19 -0.40 8.16
C MET A 165 4.63 0.12 7.95
N PHE A 166 5.57 -0.34 8.80
CA PHE A 166 6.96 0.10 8.74
C PHE A 166 7.66 -0.40 7.49
N GLY A 167 7.32 -1.60 7.01
CA GLY A 167 7.79 -2.10 5.72
C GLY A 167 7.37 -1.18 4.57
N GLY A 168 6.13 -0.67 4.61
CA GLY A 168 5.62 0.28 3.63
C GLY A 168 6.34 1.62 3.63
N TRP A 169 6.66 2.14 4.81
CA TRP A 169 7.46 3.35 4.96
C TRP A 169 8.87 3.16 4.43
N ILE A 170 9.55 2.09 4.85
CA ILE A 170 10.90 1.77 4.39
C ILE A 170 10.92 1.61 2.87
N TYR A 171 9.94 0.92 2.30
CA TYR A 171 9.84 0.73 0.85
C TYR A 171 9.63 2.05 0.10
N SER A 172 8.76 2.92 0.61
CA SER A 172 8.49 4.24 0.01
C SER A 172 9.71 5.15 0.07
N ILE A 173 10.40 5.17 1.22
CA ILE A 173 11.67 5.88 1.42
C ILE A 173 12.74 5.33 0.47
N LEU A 174 12.83 4.01 0.33
CA LEU A 174 13.79 3.37 -0.57
C LEU A 174 13.55 3.81 -2.02
N ILE A 175 12.30 3.86 -2.49
CA ILE A 175 11.97 4.37 -3.83
C ILE A 175 12.43 5.83 -4.01
N MET A 176 12.21 6.65 -2.98
CA MET A 176 12.60 8.06 -3.03
C MET A 176 14.13 8.24 -3.15
N PHE A 177 14.90 7.58 -2.28
CA PHE A 177 16.35 7.78 -2.18
C PHE A 177 17.15 6.96 -3.20
N ALA A 178 16.66 5.79 -3.62
CA ALA A 178 17.36 4.98 -4.63
C ALA A 178 17.42 5.65 -6.01
N TYR A 179 16.55 6.63 -6.29
CA TYR A 179 16.62 7.43 -7.51
C TYR A 179 17.78 8.45 -7.49
N TYR A 180 18.25 8.88 -6.31
CA TYR A 180 19.28 9.91 -6.19
C TYR A 180 20.55 9.65 -7.04
N PRO A 181 21.24 8.49 -6.93
CA PRO A 181 22.42 8.19 -7.76
C PRO A 181 22.10 8.00 -9.25
N LEU A 182 20.83 7.77 -9.60
CA LEU A 182 20.37 7.48 -10.95
C LEU A 182 19.86 8.73 -11.69
N SER A 183 19.61 9.82 -10.95
CA SER A 183 18.95 11.03 -11.44
C SER A 183 19.65 11.75 -12.60
N GLY A 184 20.98 11.59 -12.73
CA GLY A 184 21.77 12.12 -13.85
C GLY A 184 21.89 11.20 -15.06
N ILE A 185 21.41 9.95 -14.95
CA ILE A 185 21.57 8.90 -15.97
C ILE A 185 20.23 8.54 -16.60
N ILE A 186 19.19 8.40 -15.78
CA ILE A 186 17.85 7.98 -16.21
C ILE A 186 16.78 8.98 -15.77
N SER A 187 15.74 9.10 -16.59
CA SER A 187 14.59 9.92 -16.25
C SER A 187 13.76 9.27 -15.12
N SER A 188 13.01 10.11 -14.42
CA SER A 188 12.13 9.71 -13.31
C SER A 188 11.12 8.64 -13.70
N GLU A 189 10.62 8.72 -14.94
CA GLU A 189 9.62 7.85 -15.50
C GLU A 189 10.19 6.45 -15.73
N ILE A 190 11.39 6.35 -16.30
CA ILE A 190 12.06 5.06 -16.55
C ILE A 190 12.35 4.38 -15.21
N TYR A 191 12.82 5.14 -14.23
CA TYR A 191 13.03 4.63 -12.87
C TYR A 191 11.74 4.07 -12.26
N LEU A 192 10.64 4.82 -12.33
CA LEU A 192 9.34 4.39 -11.80
C LEU A 192 8.76 3.18 -12.55
N ILE A 193 8.97 3.07 -13.86
CA ILE A 193 8.61 1.87 -14.63
C ILE A 193 9.36 0.65 -14.09
N GLY A 194 10.68 0.77 -13.90
CA GLY A 194 11.49 -0.30 -13.33
C GLY A 194 11.01 -0.70 -11.93
N ALA A 195 10.79 0.28 -11.06
CA ALA A 195 10.28 0.05 -9.70
C ALA A 195 8.90 -0.61 -9.71
N ALA A 196 7.97 -0.14 -10.54
CA ALA A 196 6.63 -0.70 -10.69
C ALA A 196 6.69 -2.13 -11.24
N ALA A 197 7.56 -2.41 -12.21
CA ALA A 197 7.76 -3.74 -12.77
C ALA A 197 8.28 -4.73 -11.71
N VAL A 198 9.31 -4.34 -10.94
CA VAL A 198 9.83 -5.15 -9.83
C VAL A 198 8.74 -5.40 -8.79
N THR A 199 8.02 -4.36 -8.38
CA THR A 199 6.90 -4.49 -7.43
C THR A 199 5.80 -5.42 -7.98
N GLY A 200 5.48 -5.32 -9.27
CA GLY A 200 4.52 -6.17 -9.95
C GLY A 200 4.94 -7.64 -9.99
N LEU A 201 6.22 -7.93 -10.25
CA LEU A 201 6.77 -9.29 -10.19
C LEU A 201 6.67 -9.87 -8.77
N LEU A 202 6.98 -9.07 -7.75
CA LEU A 202 6.81 -9.47 -6.35
C LEU A 202 5.33 -9.73 -6.01
N CYS A 203 4.40 -8.94 -6.57
CA CYS A 203 2.96 -9.22 -6.45
C CYS A 203 2.58 -10.57 -7.05
N LEU A 204 3.09 -10.93 -8.23
CA LEU A 204 2.81 -12.22 -8.87
C LEU A 204 3.36 -13.39 -8.04
N ALA A 205 4.55 -13.24 -7.47
CA ALA A 205 5.16 -14.21 -6.57
C ALA A 205 4.30 -14.41 -5.31
N LEU A 206 3.92 -13.31 -4.64
CA LEU A 206 3.05 -13.35 -3.46
C LEU A 206 1.66 -13.89 -3.77
N HIS A 207 1.08 -13.54 -4.92
CA HIS A 207 -0.20 -14.05 -5.36
C HIS A 207 -0.17 -15.58 -5.51
N SER A 208 0.89 -16.09 -6.16
CA SER A 208 1.11 -17.52 -6.34
C SER A 208 1.31 -18.23 -5.00
N TRP A 209 2.03 -17.59 -4.06
CA TRP A 209 2.21 -18.10 -2.71
C TRP A 209 0.89 -18.13 -1.92
N LEU A 210 0.09 -17.06 -1.96
CA LEU A 210 -1.20 -16.98 -1.28
C LEU A 210 -2.17 -18.05 -1.80
N LYS A 211 -2.21 -18.28 -3.12
CA LYS A 211 -3.09 -19.28 -3.74
C LYS A 211 -2.68 -20.72 -3.40
N LYS A 212 -1.38 -21.00 -3.21
CA LYS A 212 -0.85 -22.35 -2.96
C LYS A 212 -0.66 -22.67 -1.48
N LYS A 213 0.11 -21.86 -0.77
CA LYS A 213 0.46 -22.06 0.65
C LYS A 213 -0.51 -21.34 1.57
N GLY A 214 -0.91 -20.12 1.22
CA GLY A 214 -1.83 -19.32 2.04
C GLY A 214 -3.20 -19.99 2.24
N THR A 215 -3.74 -20.61 1.20
CA THR A 215 -5.01 -21.36 1.25
C THR A 215 -4.95 -22.58 2.16
N LYS A 216 -3.82 -23.30 2.17
CA LYS A 216 -3.58 -24.46 3.05
C LYS A 216 -3.51 -24.02 4.50
N ILE A 217 -2.68 -23.00 4.80
CA ILE A 217 -2.56 -22.44 6.14
C ILE A 217 -3.94 -21.99 6.63
N PHE A 218 -4.70 -21.23 5.82
CA PHE A 218 -6.03 -20.77 6.20
C PHE A 218 -7.02 -21.91 6.51
N ALA A 219 -6.91 -23.05 5.84
CA ALA A 219 -7.77 -24.20 6.09
C ALA A 219 -7.40 -24.97 7.38
N GLU A 220 -6.19 -24.80 7.87
CA GLU A 220 -5.65 -25.47 9.06
C GLU A 220 -5.75 -24.63 10.35
N LEU A 221 -6.16 -23.35 10.25
CA LEU A 221 -6.32 -22.42 11.38
C LEU A 221 -7.55 -22.69 12.23
#